data_AF-A0A5Q0TBY6-F1
#
_entry.id   AF-A0A5Q0TBY6-F1
#
_cell.length_a   1.000
_cell.length_b   1.000
_cell.length_c   1.000
_cell.angle_alpha   90.00
_cell.angle_beta   90.00
_cell.angle_gamma   90.00
#
_symmetry.space_group_name_H-M   'P 1'
#
loop_
_entity.id
_entity.type
_entity.pdbx_description
1 polymer ?
#
loop_
_entity_poly.entity_id
_entity_poly.type
_entity_poly.pdbx_seq_one_letter_code
_entity_poly.pdbx_strand_id
1 'polypeptide(L)' 'MDQIYPDSRIVTDRTIDSHIKNLRKKLTDINPDTDCIKSIYGMGYKFEISA' A
#
# COMPACT_ATOMS: atom_id res chain seq x y z
N MET A 1 9.27 7.93 -2.09
CA MET A 1 9.10 7.97 -3.56
C MET A 1 10.30 7.37 -4.26
N ASP A 2 11.51 7.71 -3.85
CA ASP A 2 12.78 7.28 -4.49
C ASP A 2 12.97 5.77 -4.61
N GLN A 3 12.43 4.98 -3.67
CA GLN A 3 12.50 3.51 -3.70
C GLN A 3 11.47 2.85 -4.64
N ILE A 4 10.39 3.56 -4.99
CA ILE A 4 9.28 3.04 -5.81
C ILE A 4 9.35 3.62 -7.24
N TYR A 5 9.85 4.86 -7.37
CA TYR A 5 10.05 5.57 -8.62
C TYR A 5 11.48 6.08 -8.70
N PRO A 6 12.46 5.23 -9.06
CA PRO A 6 13.86 5.64 -9.19
C PRO A 6 14.06 6.71 -10.26
N ASP A 7 13.15 6.78 -11.24
CA ASP A 7 13.22 7.71 -12.37
C ASP A 7 12.68 9.13 -12.02
N SER A 8 12.56 9.46 -10.73
CA SER A 8 12.09 10.77 -10.23
C SER A 8 10.76 11.24 -10.82
N ARG A 9 9.91 10.31 -11.26
CA ARG A 9 8.62 10.63 -11.85
C ARG A 9 7.77 11.33 -10.79
N ILE A 10 7.23 12.51 -11.10
CA ILE A 10 6.34 13.23 -10.19
C ILE A 10 5.03 12.44 -10.14
N VAL A 11 4.89 11.62 -9.11
CA VAL A 11 3.69 10.84 -8.84
C VAL A 11 3.00 11.44 -7.63
N THR A 12 1.68 11.51 -7.66
CA THR A 12 0.90 12.05 -6.54
C THR A 12 0.65 10.97 -5.50
N ASP A 13 0.47 11.36 -4.23
CA ASP A 13 0.09 10.43 -3.16
C ASP A 13 -1.20 9.66 -3.49
N ARG A 14 -2.13 10.29 -4.23
CA ARG A 14 -3.36 9.63 -4.70
C ARG A 14 -3.13 8.45 -5.65
N THR A 15 -2.00 8.43 -6.36
CA THR A 15 -1.63 7.30 -7.21
C THR A 15 -1.25 6.10 -6.34
N ILE A 16 -0.55 6.33 -5.23
CA ILE A 16 -0.20 5.28 -4.25
C ILE A 16 -1.47 4.69 -3.63
N ASP A 17 -2.46 5.50 -3.29
CA ASP A 17 -3.74 5.03 -2.75
C ASP A 17 -4.42 4.01 -3.66
N SER A 18 -4.39 4.23 -4.98
CA SER A 18 -4.97 3.32 -5.96
C SER A 18 -4.23 1.99 -6.02
N HIS A 19 -2.89 2.02 -5.94
CA HIS A 19 -2.08 0.80 -5.86
C HIS A 19 -2.34 0.02 -4.56
N ILE A 20 -2.41 0.71 -3.42
CA ILE A 20 -2.71 0.08 -2.13
C ILE A 20 -4.10 -0.54 -2.12
N LYS A 21 -5.11 0.13 -2.68
CA LYS A 21 -6.46 -0.42 -2.83
C LYS A 21 -6.46 -1.71 -3.64
N ASN A 22 -5.76 -1.73 -4.77
CA ASN A 22 -5.65 -2.92 -5.61
C ASN A 22 -4.91 -4.06 -4.91
N LEU A 23 -3.85 -3.73 -4.15
CA LEU A 23 -3.08 -4.72 -3.40
C LEU A 23 -3.92 -5.34 -2.27
N ARG A 24 -4.63 -4.52 -1.48
CA ARG A 24 -5.57 -5.00 -0.44
C ARG A 24 -6.59 -5.96 -1.04
N LYS A 25 -7.21 -5.60 -2.16
CA LYS A 25 -8.18 -6.47 -2.83
C LYS A 25 -7.59 -7.85 -3.15
N LYS A 26 -6.41 -7.88 -3.79
CA LYS A 26 -5.74 -9.15 -4.12
C LYS A 26 -5.38 -9.98 -2.89
N LEU A 27 -5.00 -9.33 -1.78
CA LEU A 27 -4.68 -10.03 -0.53
C LEU A 27 -5.95 -10.60 0.12
N THR A 28 -7.03 -9.82 0.17
CA THR A 28 -8.33 -10.28 0.67
C THR A 28 -8.90 -11.43 -0.16
N ASP A 29 -8.70 -11.39 -1.49
CA ASP A 29 -9.14 -12.47 -2.40
C ASP A 29 -8.42 -13.82 -2.09
N ILE A 30 -7.19 -13.77 -1.57
CA ILE A 30 -6.40 -14.96 -1.19
C ILE A 30 -6.68 -15.37 0.25
N ASN A 31 -6.72 -14.41 1.17
CA ASN A 31 -6.97 -14.64 2.59
C ASN A 31 -7.80 -13.47 3.18
N PRO A 32 -9.12 -13.65 3.33
CA PRO A 32 -10.01 -12.59 3.81
C PRO A 32 -9.70 -12.09 5.21
N ASP A 33 -9.11 -12.94 6.06
CA ASP A 33 -8.87 -12.63 7.47
C ASP A 33 -7.55 -11.86 7.70
N THR A 34 -6.77 -11.64 6.64
CA THR A 34 -5.45 -11.01 6.78
C THR A 34 -5.47 -9.53 6.41
N ASP A 35 -5.64 -8.66 7.40
CA ASP A 35 -5.43 -7.21 7.23
C ASP A 35 -3.96 -6.82 7.41
N CYS A 36 -3.17 -7.02 6.34
CA CYS A 36 -1.72 -6.79 6.37
C CYS A 36 -1.30 -5.32 6.20
N ILE A 37 -2.15 -4.45 5.63
CA ILE A 37 -1.73 -3.12 5.17
C ILE A 37 -2.46 -2.04 5.97
N LYS A 38 -1.75 -1.40 6.90
CA LYS A 38 -2.28 -0.33 7.75
C LYS A 38 -2.00 1.05 7.17
N SER A 39 -2.99 1.93 7.23
CA SER A 39 -2.84 3.35 6.86
C SER A 39 -2.44 4.15 8.09
N ILE A 40 -1.27 4.77 8.06
CA ILE A 40 -0.76 5.64 9.12
C ILE A 40 -0.91 7.09 8.65
N TYR A 41 -1.84 7.80 9.28
CA TYR A 41 -2.14 9.19 8.92
C TYR A 41 -0.88 10.07 9.01
N GLY A 42 -0.60 10.83 7.94
CA GLY A 42 0.59 11.68 7.85
C GLY A 42 1.91 10.96 7.55
N MET A 43 1.95 9.63 7.55
CA MET A 43 3.17 8.84 7.26
C MET A 43 3.03 7.88 6.07
N GLY A 44 1.82 7.52 5.66
CA GLY A 44 1.55 6.65 4.51
C GLY A 44 1.04 5.27 4.94
N TYR A 45 1.71 4.20 4.49
CA TYR A 45 1.24 2.83 4.66
C TYR A 45 2.31 1.94 5.31
N LYS A 46 1.89 1.04 6.21
CA LYS A 46 2.75 0.05 6.86
C LYS A 46 2.22 -1.35 6.56
N PHE A 47 3.14 -2.25 6.21
CA PHE A 47 2.86 -3.68 6.10
C PHE A 47 3.17 -4.37 7.43
N GLU A 48 2.24 -5.14 7.96
CA GLU A 48 2.37 -5.86 9.23
C GLU A 48 1.56 -7.16 9.17
N ILE A 49 2.23 -8.30 9.30
CA ILE A 49 1.57 -9.61 9.43
C ILE A 49 1.52 -9.89 10.93
N SER A 50 0.33 -9.85 11.53
CA SER A 50 0.15 -10.42 12.86
C SER A 50 0.15 -11.94 12.71
N ALA A 51 1.21 -12.58 13.21
CA ALA A 51 1.37 -14.03 13.29
C ALA A 51 0.39 -14.66 14.29
#